data_AF-X0WLJ1-F1
#
_entry.id   AF-X0WLJ1-F1
#
_cell.length_a   1.000
_cell.length_b   1.000
_cell.length_c   1.000
_cell.angle_alpha   90.00
_cell.angle_beta   90.00
_cell.angle_gamma   90.00
#
_symmetry.space_group_name_H-M   'P 1'
#
loop_
_entity.id
_entity.type
_entity.pdbx_description
1 polymer ?
#
loop_
_entity_poly.entity_id
_entity_poly.type
_entity_poly.pdbx_seq_one_letter_code
_entity_poly.pdbx_strand_id
1 'polypeptide(L)'
;MRILRSARGQIAAAAVLFVILVVAISVVAVWSARNHQSQLKSLEETSLAATTLEHVRAQFFLEMAILASLVLTEEPALIDEYREAQAELHEDLEEARALALATGDTEGLATLEETAQQMGELEQMGELAIPIVAAGDADMLRELMGTYQAEASISGLEAVDSVEQAAQRKQET
;
A
#
# COMPACT_ATOMS: atom_id res chain seq x y z
N MET A 1 45.07 45.82 -48.22
CA MET A 1 43.69 45.84 -47.67
C MET A 1 43.28 44.43 -47.25
N ARG A 2 43.53 44.00 -46.02
CA ARG A 2 43.15 42.64 -45.57
C ARG A 2 43.16 42.45 -44.05
N ILE A 3 42.52 43.34 -43.27
CA ILE A 3 42.42 43.14 -41.80
C ILE A 3 41.00 43.45 -41.24
N LEU A 4 40.14 44.17 -41.95
CA LEU A 4 38.81 44.58 -41.44
C LEU A 4 37.71 43.50 -41.49
N ARG A 5 38.02 42.24 -41.86
CA ARG A 5 37.03 41.16 -42.06
C ARG A 5 36.90 40.18 -40.87
N SER A 6 37.66 40.37 -39.79
CA SER A 6 37.82 39.36 -38.73
C SER A 6 36.96 39.60 -37.47
N ALA A 7 36.87 40.84 -36.98
CA ALA A 7 36.29 41.10 -35.65
C ALA A 7 34.76 40.91 -35.60
N ARG A 8 34.01 41.41 -36.60
CA ARG A 8 32.54 41.25 -36.64
C ARG A 8 32.10 39.80 -36.84
N GLY A 9 32.84 39.03 -37.64
CA GLY A 9 32.57 37.59 -37.83
C GLY A 9 32.89 36.77 -36.59
N GLN A 10 33.96 37.11 -35.87
CA GLN A 10 34.31 36.47 -34.59
C GLN A 10 33.29 36.78 -33.49
N ILE A 11 32.80 38.03 -33.41
CA ILE A 11 31.76 38.41 -32.43
C ILE A 11 30.44 37.69 -32.73
N ALA A 12 30.02 37.63 -34.01
CA ALA A 12 28.82 36.90 -34.40
C ALA A 12 28.95 35.39 -34.13
N ALA A 13 30.10 34.80 -34.42
CA ALA A 13 30.36 33.38 -34.13
C ALA A 13 30.34 33.11 -32.61
N ALA A 14 30.97 33.97 -31.81
CA ALA A 14 30.95 33.84 -30.35
C ALA A 14 29.53 33.97 -29.78
N ALA A 15 28.72 34.89 -30.30
CA ALA A 15 27.33 35.06 -29.89
C ALA A 15 26.47 33.84 -30.23
N VAL A 16 26.62 33.27 -31.43
CA VAL A 16 25.91 32.05 -31.83
C VAL A 16 26.34 30.86 -30.96
N LEU A 17 27.64 30.73 -30.69
CA LEU A 17 28.18 29.67 -29.85
C LEU A 17 27.67 29.78 -28.41
N PHE A 18 27.58 31.00 -27.88
CA PHE A 18 26.98 31.28 -26.58
C PHE A 18 25.50 30.88 -26.53
N VAL A 19 24.71 31.24 -27.56
CA VAL A 19 23.30 30.84 -27.66
C VAL A 19 23.13 29.33 -27.72
N ILE A 20 23.95 28.64 -28.52
CA ILE A 20 23.94 27.16 -28.61
C ILE A 20 24.26 26.54 -27.25
N LEU A 21 25.25 27.09 -26.53
CA LEU A 21 25.66 26.61 -25.22
C LEU A 21 24.54 26.80 -24.17
N VAL A 22 23.85 27.95 -24.20
CA VAL A 22 22.68 28.21 -23.35
C VAL A 22 21.53 27.24 -23.66
N VAL A 23 21.25 26.99 -24.94
CA VAL A 23 20.22 26.02 -25.35
C VAL A 23 20.59 24.60 -24.88
N ALA A 24 21.85 24.18 -25.06
CA ALA A 24 22.31 22.87 -24.63
C ALA A 24 22.18 22.69 -23.11
N ILE A 25 22.59 23.69 -22.31
CA ILE A 25 22.43 23.68 -20.85
C ILE A 25 20.96 23.61 -20.47
N SER A 26 20.09 24.36 -21.15
CA SER A 26 18.65 24.39 -20.89
C SER A 26 17.99 23.03 -21.16
N VAL A 27 18.35 22.36 -22.26
CA VAL A 27 17.85 21.03 -22.58
C VAL A 27 18.28 20.00 -21.53
N VAL A 28 19.55 20.03 -21.10
CA VAL A 28 20.06 19.14 -20.05
C VAL A 28 19.36 19.41 -18.72
N ALA A 29 19.13 20.67 -18.35
CA ALA A 29 18.42 21.03 -17.13
C ALA A 29 16.97 20.55 -17.14
N VAL A 30 16.24 20.74 -18.24
CA VAL A 30 14.86 20.25 -18.39
C VAL A 30 14.80 18.72 -18.34
N TRP A 31 15.76 18.04 -18.98
CA TRP A 31 15.81 16.57 -18.97
C TRP A 31 16.13 16.04 -17.56
N SER A 32 17.09 16.65 -16.86
CA SER A 32 17.43 16.32 -15.48
C SER A 32 16.26 16.57 -14.51
N ALA A 33 15.57 17.70 -14.66
CA ALA A 33 14.40 18.03 -13.84
C ALA A 33 13.25 17.05 -14.06
N ARG A 34 12.98 16.67 -15.32
CA ARG A 34 11.99 15.64 -15.63
C ARG A 34 12.37 14.28 -15.03
N ASN A 35 13.64 13.90 -15.10
CA ASN A 35 14.12 12.65 -14.52
C ASN A 35 14.06 12.63 -12.98
N HIS A 36 14.36 13.76 -12.33
CA HIS A 36 14.18 13.90 -10.88
C HIS A 36 12.71 13.86 -10.50
N GLN A 37 11.85 14.52 -11.29
CA GLN A 37 10.41 14.53 -11.03
C GLN A 37 9.79 13.14 -11.22
N SER A 38 10.24 12.36 -12.20
CA SER A 38 9.82 10.97 -12.36
C SER A 38 10.31 10.08 -11.22
N GLN A 39 11.55 10.27 -10.75
CA GLN A 39 12.07 9.53 -9.59
C GLN A 39 11.35 9.89 -8.29
N LEU A 40 11.02 11.17 -8.07
CA LEU A 40 10.26 11.58 -6.90
C LEU A 40 8.85 11.00 -6.93
N LYS A 41 8.19 11.02 -8.10
CA LYS A 41 6.86 10.43 -8.28
C LYS A 41 6.86 8.93 -8.03
N SER A 42 7.87 8.21 -8.52
CA SER A 42 7.99 6.77 -8.26
C SER A 42 8.27 6.48 -6.78
N LEU A 43 9.12 7.27 -6.11
CA LEU A 43 9.38 7.13 -4.68
C LEU A 43 8.12 7.44 -3.83
N GLU A 44 7.35 8.45 -4.20
CA GLU A 44 6.10 8.82 -3.54
C GLU A 44 5.04 7.72 -3.71
N GLU A 45 4.89 7.17 -4.92
CA GLU A 45 3.97 6.06 -5.20
C GLU A 45 4.36 4.79 -4.42
N THR A 46 5.65 4.45 -4.38
CA THR A 46 6.15 3.31 -3.59
C THR A 46 5.96 3.52 -2.10
N SER A 47 6.23 4.72 -1.58
CA SER A 47 6.03 5.05 -0.16
C SER A 47 4.57 4.99 0.24
N LEU A 48 3.66 5.46 -0.62
CA LEU A 48 2.22 5.41 -0.38
C LEU A 48 1.75 3.96 -0.33
N ALA A 49 2.09 3.16 -1.34
CA ALA A 49 1.72 1.74 -1.38
C ALA A 49 2.24 0.95 -0.16
N ALA A 50 3.48 1.19 0.26
CA ALA A 50 4.04 0.54 1.45
C ALA A 50 3.34 0.98 2.74
N THR A 51 2.94 2.26 2.85
CA THR A 51 2.20 2.77 4.01
C THR A 51 0.81 2.18 4.09
N THR A 52 0.09 2.10 2.97
CA THR A 52 -1.24 1.48 2.89
C THR A 52 -1.18 0.01 3.29
N LEU A 53 -0.18 -0.75 2.82
CA LEU A 53 -0.02 -2.16 3.21
C LEU A 53 0.29 -2.35 4.71
N GLU A 54 1.10 -1.48 5.32
CA GLU A 54 1.32 -1.54 6.77
C GLU A 54 0.04 -1.19 7.55
N HIS A 55 -0.79 -0.30 7.00
CA HIS A 55 -2.09 0.04 7.58
C HIS A 55 -3.06 -1.15 7.52
N VAL A 56 -3.20 -1.80 6.36
CA VAL A 56 -3.93 -3.08 6.19
C VAL A 56 -3.50 -4.08 7.26
N ARG A 57 -2.18 -4.26 7.44
CA ARG A 57 -1.63 -5.19 8.43
C ARG A 57 -2.05 -4.82 9.85
N ALA A 58 -1.93 -3.54 10.21
CA ALA A 58 -2.28 -3.05 11.54
C ALA A 58 -3.78 -3.24 11.83
N GLN A 59 -4.65 -2.94 10.86
CA GLN A 59 -6.09 -3.08 11.01
C GLN A 59 -6.52 -4.53 11.13
N PHE A 60 -5.95 -5.43 10.32
CA PHE A 60 -6.23 -6.84 10.44
C PHE A 60 -5.83 -7.41 11.82
N PHE A 61 -4.69 -6.99 12.37
CA PHE A 61 -4.31 -7.37 13.74
C PHE A 61 -5.24 -6.79 14.80
N LEU A 62 -5.67 -5.54 14.63
CA LEU A 62 -6.61 -4.89 15.54
C LEU A 62 -7.95 -5.64 15.53
N GLU A 63 -8.48 -5.95 14.35
CA GLU A 63 -9.70 -6.72 14.16
C GLU A 63 -9.62 -8.07 14.87
N MET A 64 -8.54 -8.84 14.67
CA MET A 64 -8.32 -10.13 15.33
C MET A 64 -8.21 -9.98 16.86
N ALA A 65 -7.58 -8.91 17.35
CA ALA A 65 -7.47 -8.63 18.78
C ALA A 65 -8.83 -8.26 19.40
N ILE A 66 -9.66 -7.48 18.68
CA ILE A 66 -11.02 -7.13 19.10
C ILE A 66 -11.87 -8.40 19.12
N LEU A 67 -11.81 -9.24 18.09
CA LEU A 67 -12.56 -10.49 18.04
C LEU A 67 -12.18 -11.43 19.20
N ALA A 68 -10.88 -11.60 19.47
CA ALA A 68 -10.42 -12.38 20.61
C ALA A 68 -10.90 -11.78 21.95
N SER A 69 -10.89 -10.45 22.07
CA SER A 69 -11.39 -9.76 23.26
C SER A 69 -12.89 -9.97 23.43
N LEU A 70 -13.66 -9.84 22.36
CA LEU A 70 -15.10 -10.07 22.31
C LEU A 70 -15.48 -11.49 22.73
N VAL A 71 -14.67 -12.49 22.35
CA VAL A 71 -14.84 -13.87 22.81
C VAL A 71 -14.51 -14.05 24.29
N LEU A 72 -13.51 -13.35 24.81
CA LEU A 72 -13.04 -13.51 26.19
C LEU A 72 -13.85 -12.71 27.22
N THR A 73 -14.33 -11.53 26.83
CA THR A 73 -15.05 -10.61 27.71
C THR A 73 -16.56 -10.67 27.53
N GLU A 74 -17.03 -11.19 26.40
CA GLU A 74 -18.44 -11.20 25.99
C GLU A 74 -19.05 -9.77 25.96
N GLU A 75 -18.21 -8.74 25.80
CA GLU A 75 -18.61 -7.32 25.84
C GLU A 75 -19.21 -6.90 24.48
N PRO A 76 -20.52 -6.60 24.40
CA PRO A 76 -21.18 -6.29 23.13
C PRO A 76 -20.72 -4.96 22.53
N ALA A 77 -20.20 -4.02 23.34
CA ALA A 77 -19.67 -2.74 22.85
C ALA A 77 -18.50 -2.94 21.87
N LEU A 78 -17.77 -4.05 21.97
CA LEU A 78 -16.68 -4.40 21.06
C LEU A 78 -17.16 -4.81 19.65
N ILE A 79 -18.46 -5.10 19.47
CA ILE A 79 -19.02 -5.41 18.15
C ILE A 79 -18.90 -4.20 17.22
N ASP A 80 -19.19 -2.99 17.72
CA ASP A 80 -19.12 -1.78 16.92
C ASP A 80 -17.66 -1.46 16.55
N GLU A 81 -16.72 -1.63 17.49
CA GLU A 81 -15.28 -1.48 17.25
C GLU A 81 -14.76 -2.49 16.22
N TYR A 82 -15.23 -3.74 16.27
CA TYR A 82 -14.88 -4.77 15.29
C TYR A 82 -15.35 -4.37 13.88
N ARG A 83 -16.58 -3.85 13.77
CA ARG A 83 -17.17 -3.41 12.49
C ARG A 83 -16.44 -2.20 11.91
N GLU A 84 -16.01 -1.27 12.76
CA GLU A 84 -15.22 -0.12 12.34
C GLU A 84 -13.85 -0.57 11.80
N ALA A 85 -13.12 -1.41 12.54
CA ALA A 85 -11.83 -1.95 12.09
C ALA A 85 -11.96 -2.75 10.78
N GLN A 86 -13.00 -3.58 10.64
CA GLN A 86 -13.27 -4.31 9.41
C GLN A 86 -13.53 -3.36 8.23
N ALA A 87 -14.29 -2.28 8.42
CA ALA A 87 -14.56 -1.30 7.38
C ALA A 87 -13.30 -0.56 6.94
N GLU A 88 -12.45 -0.13 7.89
CA GLU A 88 -11.16 0.51 7.61
C GLU A 88 -10.22 -0.43 6.85
N LEU A 89 -10.15 -1.70 7.25
CA LEU A 89 -9.37 -2.73 6.54
C LEU A 89 -9.79 -2.86 5.07
N HIS A 90 -11.09 -2.89 4.79
CA HIS A 90 -11.59 -2.99 3.42
C HIS A 90 -11.28 -1.74 2.58
N GLU A 91 -11.38 -0.56 3.19
CA GLU A 91 -11.02 0.69 2.53
C GLU A 91 -9.54 0.69 2.14
N ASP A 92 -8.65 0.30 3.05
CA ASP A 92 -7.21 0.22 2.80
C ASP A 92 -6.86 -0.83 1.73
N LEU A 93 -7.53 -1.99 1.73
CA LEU A 93 -7.35 -3.02 0.71
C LEU A 93 -7.77 -2.53 -0.69
N GLU A 94 -8.87 -1.80 -0.78
CA GLU A 94 -9.32 -1.19 -2.04
C GLU A 94 -8.38 -0.06 -2.49
N GLU A 95 -7.84 0.74 -1.58
CA GLU A 95 -6.82 1.73 -1.90
C GLU A 95 -5.54 1.07 -2.41
N ALA A 96 -5.05 0.02 -1.73
CA ALA A 96 -3.88 -0.74 -2.16
C ALA A 96 -4.09 -1.36 -3.56
N ARG A 97 -5.30 -1.87 -3.84
CA ARG A 97 -5.68 -2.40 -5.16
C ARG A 97 -5.64 -1.31 -6.22
N ALA A 98 -6.21 -0.13 -5.94
CA ALA A 98 -6.19 1.00 -6.86
C ALA A 98 -4.75 1.45 -7.18
N LEU A 99 -3.86 1.48 -6.17
CA LEU A 99 -2.45 1.82 -6.34
C LEU A 99 -1.69 0.77 -7.17
N ALA A 100 -1.93 -0.52 -6.93
CA ALA A 100 -1.34 -1.60 -7.73
C ALA A 100 -1.76 -1.51 -9.20
N LEU A 101 -3.05 -1.25 -9.46
CA LEU A 101 -3.57 -1.04 -10.82
C LEU A 101 -2.97 0.21 -11.49
N ALA A 102 -2.86 1.32 -10.76
CA ALA A 102 -2.31 2.58 -11.30
C ALA A 102 -0.83 2.47 -11.67
N THR A 103 -0.07 1.68 -10.91
CA THR A 103 1.37 1.43 -11.15
C THR A 103 1.64 0.29 -12.14
N GLY A 104 0.60 -0.47 -12.52
CA GLY A 104 0.72 -1.63 -13.40
C GLY A 104 1.38 -2.83 -12.73
N ASP A 105 1.39 -2.87 -11.40
CA ASP A 105 1.98 -3.96 -10.62
C ASP A 105 1.01 -5.15 -10.54
N THR A 106 1.03 -5.98 -11.58
CA THR A 106 0.15 -7.15 -11.67
C THR A 106 0.49 -8.25 -10.66
N GLU A 107 1.75 -8.34 -10.21
CA GLU A 107 2.18 -9.34 -9.23
C GLU A 107 1.77 -8.93 -7.81
N GLY A 108 2.00 -7.67 -7.45
CA GLY A 108 1.51 -7.11 -6.19
C GLY A 108 0.00 -7.13 -6.09
N LEU A 109 -0.72 -6.88 -7.20
CA LEU A 109 -2.17 -7.03 -7.25
C LEU A 109 -2.60 -8.48 -6.98
N ALA A 110 -1.99 -9.48 -7.62
CA ALA A 110 -2.35 -10.87 -7.41
C ALA A 110 -2.11 -11.33 -5.96
N THR A 111 -1.00 -10.89 -5.36
CA THR A 111 -0.69 -11.16 -3.95
C THR A 111 -1.72 -10.50 -3.03
N LEU A 112 -2.04 -9.23 -3.27
CA LEU A 112 -3.05 -8.50 -2.50
C LEU A 112 -4.44 -9.16 -2.57
N GLU A 113 -4.82 -9.68 -3.73
CA GLU A 113 -6.11 -10.37 -3.91
C GLU A 113 -6.15 -11.71 -3.16
N GLU A 114 -5.06 -12.47 -3.17
CA GLU A 114 -4.93 -13.70 -2.38
C GLU A 114 -5.02 -13.39 -0.88
N THR A 115 -4.31 -12.37 -0.42
CA THR A 115 -4.35 -11.94 0.99
C THR A 115 -5.73 -11.46 1.40
N ALA A 116 -6.38 -10.61 0.58
CA ALA A 116 -7.74 -10.14 0.85
C ALA A 116 -8.74 -11.31 0.92
N GLN A 117 -8.55 -12.34 0.08
CA GLN A 117 -9.37 -13.55 0.16
C GLN A 117 -9.15 -14.30 1.48
N GLN A 118 -7.89 -14.51 1.89
CA GLN A 118 -7.57 -15.18 3.16
C GLN A 118 -8.13 -14.40 4.38
N MET A 119 -8.03 -13.07 4.37
CA MET A 119 -8.62 -12.21 5.39
C MET A 119 -10.16 -12.36 5.42
N GLY A 120 -10.82 -12.34 4.26
CA GLY A 120 -12.27 -12.52 4.17
C GLY A 120 -12.77 -13.90 4.61
N GLU A 121 -11.94 -14.95 4.54
CA GLU A 121 -12.24 -16.26 5.13
C GLU A 121 -12.19 -16.22 6.67
N LEU A 122 -11.28 -15.44 7.24
CA LEU A 122 -11.15 -15.25 8.68
C LEU A 122 -12.27 -14.37 9.24
N GLU A 123 -12.62 -13.29 8.55
CA GLU A 123 -13.74 -12.42 8.90
C GLU A 123 -15.06 -13.18 8.93
N GLN A 124 -15.28 -14.13 8.03
CA GLN A 124 -16.48 -14.99 8.06
C GLN A 124 -16.62 -15.76 9.38
N MET A 125 -15.51 -16.11 10.04
CA MET A 125 -15.56 -16.71 11.38
C MET A 125 -15.96 -15.68 12.44
N GLY A 126 -15.48 -14.44 12.33
CA GLY A 126 -15.92 -13.32 13.17
C GLY A 126 -17.42 -13.04 13.03
N GLU A 127 -17.93 -13.03 11.80
CA GLU A 127 -19.36 -12.88 11.48
C GLU A 127 -20.24 -13.95 12.11
N LEU A 128 -19.72 -15.18 12.28
CA LEU A 128 -20.42 -16.25 12.97
C LEU A 128 -20.41 -16.08 14.50
N ALA A 129 -19.36 -15.49 15.06
CA ALA A 129 -19.21 -15.29 16.51
C ALA A 129 -20.05 -14.11 17.05
N ILE A 130 -20.15 -13.00 16.30
CA ILE A 130 -20.88 -11.79 16.70
C ILE A 130 -22.33 -12.06 17.15
N PRO A 131 -23.19 -12.77 16.39
CA PRO A 131 -24.58 -12.99 16.81
C PRO A 131 -24.68 -13.87 18.06
N ILE A 132 -23.68 -14.72 18.31
CA ILE A 132 -23.61 -15.59 19.49
C ILE A 132 -23.31 -14.76 20.74
N VAL A 133 -22.33 -13.87 20.65
CA VAL A 133 -21.99 -12.93 21.73
C VAL A 133 -23.13 -11.95 21.98
N ALA A 134 -23.74 -11.41 20.93
CA ALA A 134 -24.90 -10.53 21.07
C ALA A 134 -26.10 -11.23 21.74
N ALA A 135 -26.24 -12.55 21.57
CA ALA A 135 -27.25 -13.37 22.24
C ALA A 135 -26.86 -13.80 23.66
N GLY A 136 -25.60 -13.60 24.07
CA GLY A 136 -25.05 -14.05 25.35
C GLY A 136 -24.92 -15.58 25.46
N ASP A 137 -24.80 -16.30 24.34
CA ASP A 137 -24.73 -17.76 24.32
C ASP A 137 -23.29 -18.27 24.38
N ALA A 138 -22.70 -18.19 25.57
CA ALA A 138 -21.31 -18.57 25.82
C ALA A 138 -20.99 -20.06 25.54
N ASP A 139 -22.00 -20.94 25.59
CA ASP A 139 -21.82 -22.37 25.31
C ASP A 139 -21.65 -22.62 23.81
N MET A 140 -22.50 -22.00 22.98
CA MET A 140 -22.37 -22.06 21.52
C MET A 140 -21.09 -21.37 21.04
N LEU A 141 -20.64 -20.31 21.72
CA LEU A 141 -19.39 -19.63 21.40
C LEU A 141 -18.16 -20.54 21.63
N ARG A 142 -18.14 -21.29 22.74
CA ARG A 142 -17.04 -22.22 23.02
C ARG A 142 -17.01 -23.40 22.04
N GLU A 143 -18.17 -23.87 21.58
CA GLU A 143 -18.27 -24.91 20.55
C GLU A 143 -17.74 -24.42 19.20
N LEU A 144 -18.12 -23.19 18.79
CA LEU A 144 -17.60 -22.54 17.60
C LEU A 144 -16.06 -22.40 17.68
N MET A 145 -15.55 -21.81 18.76
CA MET A 145 -14.11 -21.61 18.94
C MET A 145 -13.35 -22.93 18.94
N GLY A 146 -13.86 -23.97 19.61
CA GLY A 146 -13.23 -25.30 19.62
C GLY A 146 -13.14 -25.95 18.24
N THR A 147 -14.01 -25.57 17.30
CA THR A 147 -14.01 -26.07 15.92
C THR A 147 -12.99 -25.36 15.05
N TYR A 148 -12.77 -24.05 15.28
CA TYR A 148 -12.01 -23.18 14.37
C TYR A 148 -10.64 -22.70 14.90
N GLN A 149 -10.30 -22.97 16.16
CA GLN A 149 -9.11 -22.43 16.84
C GLN A 149 -7.77 -22.72 16.13
N ALA A 150 -7.61 -23.93 15.58
CA ALA A 150 -6.37 -24.33 14.91
C ALA A 150 -6.24 -23.73 13.50
N GLU A 151 -7.36 -23.52 12.81
CA GLU A 151 -7.40 -23.05 11.42
C GLU A 151 -7.25 -21.52 11.37
N ALA A 152 -7.99 -20.79 12.24
CA ALA A 152 -7.91 -19.34 12.32
C ALA A 152 -6.52 -18.80 12.71
N SER A 153 -5.82 -19.50 13.60
CA SER A 153 -4.49 -19.07 14.07
C SER A 153 -3.42 -19.20 12.99
N ILE A 154 -3.53 -20.21 12.11
CA ILE A 154 -2.56 -20.47 11.04
C ILE A 154 -2.83 -19.52 9.87
N SER A 155 -4.08 -19.41 9.43
CA SER A 155 -4.46 -18.56 8.30
C SER A 155 -4.24 -17.07 8.58
N GLY A 156 -4.44 -16.60 9.81
CA GLY A 156 -4.16 -15.20 10.16
C GLY A 156 -2.68 -14.83 10.12
N LEU A 157 -1.79 -15.76 10.52
CA LEU A 157 -0.35 -15.56 10.43
C LEU A 157 0.13 -15.57 8.97
N GLU A 158 -0.45 -16.41 8.13
CA GLU A 158 -0.16 -16.46 6.69
C GLU A 158 -0.64 -15.19 5.96
N ALA A 159 -1.83 -14.69 6.31
CA ALA A 159 -2.35 -13.43 5.76
C ALA A 159 -1.44 -12.24 6.13
N VAL A 160 -0.94 -12.17 7.37
CA VAL A 160 0.01 -11.12 7.79
C VAL A 160 1.35 -11.25 7.08
N ASP A 161 1.91 -12.46 6.99
CA ASP A 161 3.20 -12.70 6.35
C ASP A 161 3.15 -12.35 4.86
N SER A 162 2.02 -12.63 4.18
CA SER A 162 1.82 -12.23 2.79
C SER A 162 1.75 -10.72 2.60
N VAL A 163 1.09 -9.97 3.50
CA VAL A 163 1.15 -8.48 3.50
C VAL A 163 2.59 -8.00 3.72
N GLU A 164 3.31 -8.59 4.67
CA GLU A 164 4.68 -8.20 4.98
C GLU A 164 5.63 -8.46 3.79
N GLN A 165 5.50 -9.61 3.13
CA GLN A 165 6.26 -9.92 1.92
C GLN A 165 5.91 -8.94 0.78
N ALA A 166 4.64 -8.58 0.62
CA ALA A 166 4.21 -7.59 -0.37
C ALA A 166 4.81 -6.20 -0.06
N ALA A 167 4.81 -5.79 1.20
CA ALA A 167 5.40 -4.52 1.65
C ALA A 167 6.93 -4.50 1.49
N GLN A 168 7.63 -5.60 1.80
CA GLN A 168 9.08 -5.72 1.62
C GLN A 168 9.49 -5.68 0.15
N ARG A 169 8.77 -6.40 -0.74
CA ARG A 169 9.06 -6.36 -2.19
C ARG A 169 8.92 -4.95 -2.76
N LYS A 170 7.94 -4.18 -2.28
CA LYS A 170 7.78 -2.77 -2.68
C LYS A 170 8.96 -1.89 -2.27
N GLN A 171 9.62 -2.18 -1.16
CA GLN A 171 10.80 -1.42 -0.74
C GLN A 171 12.06 -1.73 -1.56
N GLU A 172 12.11 -2.87 -2.26
CA GLU A 172 13.26 -3.33 -3.04
C GLU A 172 13.24 -2.92 -4.52
N THR A 173 12.07 -2.50 -5.05
CA THR A 173 11.86 -2.05 -6.45
C THR A 173 11.81 -0.53 -6.59
#